data_AF-Q4L8C4-F1
#
_entry.id   AF-Q4L8C4-F1
#
_cell.length_a   1.000
_cell.length_b   1.000
_cell.length_c   1.000
_cell.angle_alpha   90.00
_cell.angle_beta   90.00
_cell.angle_gamma   90.00
#
_symmetry.space_group_name_H-M   'P 1'
#
loop_
_entity.id
_entity.type
_entity.pdbx_description
1 polymer ?
#
loop_
_entity_poly.entity_id
_entity_poly.type
_entity_poly.pdbx_seq_one_letter_code
_entity_poly.pdbx_strand_id
1 'polypeptide(L)'
;MKLYLLLLPILYLIVSYISIFKMHSIITRILRIIMGVLLLFVLAVTTLQFPAENWWVFIVLALLVGNVEVTAFKELKHDTKAVSILNILSVILFIIYVILTFIMY
;
A
#
# COMPACT_ATOMS: atom_id res chain seq x y z
N MET A 1 -12.63 10.58 13.92
CA MET A 1 -11.52 9.77 13.38
C MET A 1 -11.80 9.39 11.95
N LYS A 2 -10.87 9.66 11.04
CA LYS A 2 -10.95 9.22 9.64
C LYS A 2 -10.55 7.75 9.53
N LEU A 3 -11.35 6.86 10.12
CA LEU A 3 -11.08 5.41 10.19
C LEU A 3 -10.77 4.81 8.80
N TYR A 4 -11.35 5.38 7.75
CA TYR A 4 -11.10 4.98 6.37
C TYR A 4 -9.63 5.12 5.94
N LEU A 5 -8.86 6.05 6.52
CA LEU A 5 -7.43 6.21 6.24
C LEU A 5 -6.62 4.98 6.68
N LEU A 6 -7.06 4.27 7.72
CA LEU A 6 -6.43 3.02 8.14
C LEU A 6 -7.06 1.81 7.45
N LEU A 7 -8.39 1.80 7.32
CA LEU A 7 -9.12 0.66 6.78
C LEU A 7 -8.77 0.38 5.31
N LEU A 8 -8.67 1.42 4.47
CA LEU A 8 -8.42 1.23 3.03
C LEU A 8 -7.02 0.65 2.75
N PRO A 9 -5.92 1.14 3.35
CA PRO A 9 -4.60 0.50 3.23
C PRO A 9 -4.57 -0.93 3.78
N ILE A 10 -5.24 -1.20 4.91
CA ILE A 10 -5.31 -2.56 5.47
C ILE A 10 -6.00 -3.52 4.48
N LEU A 11 -7.13 -3.12 3.91
CA LEU A 11 -7.84 -3.92 2.90
C LEU A 11 -6.96 -4.15 1.66
N TYR A 12 -6.25 -3.11 1.20
CA TYR A 12 -5.30 -3.26 0.09
C TYR A 12 -4.18 -4.27 0.42
N LEU A 13 -3.61 -4.23 1.63
CA LEU A 13 -2.57 -5.18 2.06
C LEU A 13 -3.09 -6.63 2.12
N ILE A 14 -4.31 -6.84 2.63
CA ILE A 14 -4.95 -8.17 2.67
C ILE A 14 -5.17 -8.70 1.26
N VAL A 15 -5.79 -7.91 0.37
CA VAL A 15 -6.03 -8.32 -1.02
C VAL A 15 -4.71 -8.56 -1.75
N SER A 16 -3.70 -7.74 -1.49
CA SER A 16 -2.38 -7.90 -2.07
C SER A 16 -1.72 -9.19 -1.63
N TYR A 17 -1.76 -9.53 -0.35
CA TYR A 17 -1.23 -10.79 0.17
C TYR A 17 -1.88 -12.00 -0.52
N ILE A 18 -3.22 -12.01 -0.61
CA ILE A 18 -3.96 -13.10 -1.27
C ILE A 18 -3.58 -13.17 -2.75
N SER A 19 -3.58 -12.04 -3.45
CA SER A 19 -3.26 -11.94 -4.88
C SER A 19 -1.82 -12.36 -5.20
N ILE A 20 -0.85 -12.04 -4.34
CA ILE A 20 0.56 -12.34 -4.57
C ILE A 20 0.89 -13.78 -4.21
N PHE A 21 0.46 -14.26 -3.04
CA PHE A 21 0.97 -15.54 -2.50
C PHE A 21 -0.02 -16.70 -2.57
N LYS A 22 -1.32 -16.44 -2.72
CA LYS A 22 -2.36 -17.48 -2.70
C LYS A 22 -3.04 -17.68 -4.04
N MET A 23 -3.22 -16.62 -4.83
CA MET A 23 -4.00 -16.65 -6.08
C MET A 23 -3.25 -16.01 -7.24
N HIS A 24 -2.37 -16.80 -7.87
CA HIS A 24 -1.51 -16.39 -8.98
C HIS A 24 -2.26 -16.32 -10.33
N SER A 25 -3.31 -15.50 -10.39
CA SER A 25 -4.08 -15.23 -11.61
C SER A 25 -3.73 -13.87 -12.20
N ILE A 26 -3.82 -13.76 -13.53
CA ILE A 26 -3.71 -12.46 -14.22
C ILE A 26 -4.83 -11.50 -13.75
N ILE A 27 -6.02 -12.02 -13.45
CA ILE A 27 -7.19 -11.22 -13.05
C ILE A 27 -6.96 -10.61 -11.67
N THR A 28 -6.51 -11.40 -10.70
CA THR A 28 -6.23 -10.93 -9.33
C THR A 28 -5.08 -9.94 -9.28
N ARG A 29 -4.13 -10.04 -10.22
CA ARG A 29 -3.05 -9.06 -10.38
C ARG A 29 -3.57 -7.72 -10.90
N ILE A 30 -4.36 -7.73 -11.97
CA ILE A 30 -4.96 -6.51 -12.54
C ILE A 30 -5.83 -5.82 -11.49
N LEU A 31 -6.67 -6.59 -10.79
CA LEU A 31 -7.53 -6.04 -9.75
C LEU A 31 -6.74 -5.40 -8.60
N ARG A 32 -5.64 -6.03 -8.16
CA ARG A 32 -4.75 -5.45 -7.13
C ARG A 32 -4.15 -4.12 -7.59
N ILE A 33 -3.66 -4.05 -8.83
CA ILE A 33 -3.10 -2.81 -9.41
C ILE A 33 -4.17 -1.72 -9.46
N ILE A 34 -5.37 -2.03 -9.96
CA ILE A 34 -6.50 -1.09 -9.99
C ILE A 34 -6.82 -0.60 -8.58
N MET A 35 -6.89 -1.49 -7.60
CA MET A 35 -7.12 -1.12 -6.20
C MET A 35 -6.02 -0.22 -5.63
N GLY A 36 -4.75 -0.50 -5.94
CA GLY A 36 -3.63 0.35 -5.53
C GLY A 36 -3.72 1.77 -6.12
N VAL A 37 -4.04 1.87 -7.41
CA VAL A 37 -4.24 3.17 -8.08
C VAL A 37 -5.45 3.92 -7.49
N LEU A 38 -6.57 3.24 -7.29
CA LEU A 38 -7.76 3.84 -6.67
C LEU A 38 -7.49 4.30 -5.24
N LEU A 39 -6.74 3.51 -4.45
CA LEU A 39 -6.34 3.89 -3.10
C LEU A 39 -5.53 5.18 -3.12
N LEU A 40 -4.52 5.28 -4.00
CA LEU A 40 -3.72 6.50 -4.13
C LEU A 40 -4.55 7.69 -4.59
N PHE A 41 -5.47 7.48 -5.54
CA PHE A 41 -6.35 8.54 -6.02
C PHE A 41 -7.27 9.08 -4.91
N VAL A 42 -7.95 8.19 -4.17
CA VAL A 42 -8.82 8.56 -3.05
C VAL A 42 -8.01 9.34 -2.01
N LEU A 43 -6.83 8.83 -1.63
CA LEU A 43 -6.03 9.47 -0.60
C LEU A 43 -5.47 10.82 -1.05
N ALA A 44 -5.01 10.94 -2.30
CA ALA A 44 -4.58 12.21 -2.89
C ALA A 44 -5.70 13.27 -2.82
N VAL A 45 -6.91 12.93 -3.28
CA VAL A 45 -8.06 13.85 -3.25
C VAL A 45 -8.40 14.25 -1.81
N THR A 46 -8.39 13.31 -0.86
CA THR A 46 -8.63 13.65 0.54
C THR A 46 -7.53 14.55 1.11
N THR A 47 -6.25 14.35 0.75
CA THR A 47 -5.14 15.15 1.25
C THR A 47 -5.13 16.59 0.73
N LEU A 48 -5.74 16.87 -0.44
CA LEU A 48 -5.90 18.24 -0.95
C LEU A 48 -6.81 19.11 -0.05
N GLN A 49 -7.65 18.50 0.78
CA GLN A 49 -8.52 19.20 1.72
C GLN A 49 -7.81 19.52 3.06
N PHE A 50 -6.55 19.12 3.22
CA PHE A 50 -5.80 19.23 4.47
C PHE A 50 -4.56 20.12 4.32
N PRO A 51 -3.95 20.57 5.43
CA PRO A 51 -2.72 21.37 5.39
C PRO A 51 -1.63 20.68 4.57
N ALA A 52 -0.80 21.48 3.90
CA ALA A 52 0.29 20.98 3.04
C ALA A 52 1.26 20.03 3.78
N GLU A 53 1.40 20.17 5.09
CA GLU A 53 2.21 19.29 5.94
C GLU A 53 1.71 17.83 5.93
N ASN A 54 0.43 17.60 5.67
CA ASN A 54 -0.17 16.26 5.70
C ASN A 54 0.12 15.43 4.44
N TRP A 55 0.82 16.01 3.45
CA TRP A 55 1.28 15.30 2.25
C TRP A 55 2.22 14.14 2.55
N TRP A 56 2.93 14.16 3.69
CA TRP A 56 3.80 13.07 4.09
C TRP A 56 3.05 11.74 4.26
N VAL A 57 1.79 11.79 4.73
CA VAL A 57 0.92 10.60 4.83
C VAL A 57 0.67 9.99 3.44
N PHE A 58 0.44 10.84 2.43
CA PHE A 58 0.25 10.40 1.06
C PHE A 58 1.53 9.80 0.46
N ILE A 59 2.67 10.46 0.65
CA ILE A 59 3.97 10.01 0.12
C ILE A 59 4.32 8.62 0.69
N VAL A 60 4.18 8.42 2.00
CA VAL A 60 4.48 7.13 2.62
C VAL A 60 3.53 6.03 2.11
N LEU A 61 2.26 6.35 1.88
CA LEU A 61 1.34 5.39 1.26
C LEU A 61 1.74 5.05 -0.18
N ALA A 62 2.13 6.04 -0.98
CA ALA A 62 2.60 5.82 -2.35
C ALA A 62 3.82 4.88 -2.38
N LEU A 63 4.74 5.06 -1.44
CA LEU A 63 5.88 4.16 -1.25
C LEU A 63 5.44 2.75 -0.84
N LEU A 64 4.45 2.62 0.06
CA LEU A 64 3.91 1.32 0.47
C LEU A 64 3.27 0.57 -0.71
N VAL A 65 2.40 1.24 -1.47
CA VAL A 65 1.74 0.66 -2.66
C VAL A 65 2.79 0.27 -3.70
N GLY A 66 3.73 1.15 -4.01
CA GLY A 66 4.82 0.86 -4.94
C GLY A 66 5.65 -0.35 -4.48
N ASN A 67 5.99 -0.43 -3.19
CA ASN A 67 6.73 -1.55 -2.63
C ASN A 67 5.98 -2.89 -2.74
N VAL A 68 4.66 -2.89 -2.52
CA VAL A 68 3.82 -4.08 -2.68
C VAL A 68 3.77 -4.53 -4.14
N GLU A 69 3.64 -3.61 -5.10
CA GLU A 69 3.65 -3.98 -6.53
C GLU A 69 5.02 -4.49 -7.00
N VAL A 70 6.12 -3.94 -6.47
CA VAL A 70 7.47 -4.48 -6.70
C VAL A 70 7.63 -5.86 -6.06
N THR A 71 7.04 -6.09 -4.87
CA THR A 71 7.00 -7.42 -4.23
C THR A 71 6.33 -8.44 -5.14
N ALA A 72 5.17 -8.08 -5.70
CA ALA A 72 4.47 -8.94 -6.65
C ALA A 72 5.32 -9.25 -7.88
N PHE A 73 6.02 -8.25 -8.43
CA PHE A 73 6.91 -8.45 -9.57
C PHE A 73 8.10 -9.37 -9.24
N LYS A 74 8.68 -9.25 -8.04
CA LYS A 74 9.79 -10.10 -7.59
C LYS A 74 9.34 -11.53 -7.31
N GLU A 75 8.15 -11.71 -6.75
CA GLU A 75 7.56 -13.04 -6.53
C GLU A 75 7.33 -13.77 -7.86
N LEU A 76 6.88 -13.07 -8.90
CA LEU A 76 6.74 -13.62 -10.25
C LEU A 76 8.07 -14.06 -10.88
N LYS A 77 9.18 -13.50 -10.42
CA LYS A 77 10.53 -13.89 -10.84
C LYS A 77 11.16 -14.93 -9.91
N HIS A 78 10.42 -15.43 -8.91
CA HIS A 78 10.90 -16.35 -7.88
C HIS A 78 12.14 -15.83 -7.11
N ASP A 79 12.27 -14.50 -6.99
CA ASP A 79 13.36 -13.85 -6.24
C ASP A 79 13.00 -13.74 -4.75
N THR A 80 13.07 -14.88 -4.05
CA THR A 80 12.61 -15.03 -2.66
C THR A 80 13.35 -14.13 -1.67
N LYS A 81 14.65 -13.86 -1.91
CA LYS A 81 15.44 -12.94 -1.09
C LYS A 81 14.91 -11.51 -1.21
N ALA A 82 14.67 -11.03 -2.44
CA ALA A 82 14.10 -9.69 -2.62
C ALA A 82 12.69 -9.60 -2.04
N VAL A 83 11.85 -10.62 -2.22
CA VAL A 83 10.49 -10.67 -1.66
C VAL A 83 10.51 -10.57 -0.13
N SER A 84 11.41 -11.30 0.53
CA SER A 84 11.57 -11.21 1.99
C SER A 84 11.92 -9.79 2.46
N ILE A 85 12.87 -9.15 1.79
CA ILE A 85 13.28 -7.77 2.10
C ILE A 85 12.11 -6.79 1.88
N LEU A 86 11.40 -6.93 0.76
CA LEU A 86 10.28 -6.05 0.42
C LEU A 86 9.09 -6.25 1.36
N ASN A 87 8.83 -7.46 1.85
CA ASN A 87 7.81 -7.71 2.87
C ASN A 87 8.15 -7.02 4.21
N ILE A 88 9.42 -7.08 4.64
CA ILE A 88 9.88 -6.34 5.82
C ILE A 88 9.70 -4.84 5.62
N LEU A 89 10.06 -4.33 4.44
CA LEU A 89 9.89 -2.91 4.10
C LEU A 89 8.40 -2.51 4.07
N SER A 90 7.49 -3.36 3.59
CA SER A 90 6.04 -3.12 3.63
C SER A 90 5.54 -2.95 5.07
N VAL A 91 6.00 -3.79 6.00
CA VAL A 91 5.63 -3.69 7.42
C VAL A 91 6.14 -2.38 8.03
N ILE A 92 7.40 -2.02 7.76
CA ILE A 92 8.00 -0.78 8.24
C ILE A 92 7.23 0.44 7.70
N LEU A 93 6.98 0.49 6.38
CA LEU A 93 6.24 1.58 5.75
C LEU A 93 4.81 1.68 6.29
N PHE A 94 4.15 0.55 6.55
CA PHE A 94 2.81 0.55 7.12
C PHE A 94 2.80 1.08 8.58
N ILE A 95 3.78 0.70 9.40
CA ILE A 95 3.92 1.24 10.77
C ILE A 95 4.13 2.76 10.73
N ILE A 96 5.04 3.24 9.87
CA ILE A 96 5.28 4.68 9.70
C ILE A 96 3.99 5.39 9.25
N TYR A 97 3.27 4.82 8.28
CA TYR A 97 2.00 5.35 7.80
C TYR A 97 0.95 5.48 8.92
N VAL A 98 0.83 4.45 9.76
CA VAL A 98 -0.09 4.47 10.91
C VAL A 98 0.28 5.59 11.88
N ILE A 99 1.57 5.69 12.26
CA ILE A 99 2.06 6.74 13.17
C ILE A 99 1.76 8.14 12.61
N LEU A 100 2.12 8.38 11.34
CA LEU A 100 1.87 9.68 10.69
C LEU A 100 0.38 10.00 10.63
N THR A 101 -0.46 9.00 10.33
CA THR A 101 -1.91 9.18 10.30
C THR A 101 -2.47 9.63 11.65
N PHE A 102 -1.97 9.08 12.77
CA PHE A 102 -2.41 9.50 14.11
C PHE A 102 -1.88 10.87 14.54
N ILE A 103 -0.68 11.25 14.09
CA ILE A 103 -0.07 12.55 14.46
C ILE A 103 -0.72 13.69 13.65
N MET A 104 -1.03 13.46 12.38
CA MET A 104 -1.45 14.51 11.44
C MET A 104 -2.98 14.65 11.27
N TYR A 105 -3.79 13.70 11.77
CA TYR A 105 -5.26 13.66 11.56
C TYR A 105 -6.06 13.19 12.78
#